data_AF-A0A1I0M965-F1
#
_entry.id   AF-A0A1I0M965-F1
#
_cell.length_a   1.000
_cell.length_b   1.000
_cell.length_c   1.000
_cell.angle_alpha   90.00
_cell.angle_beta   90.00
_cell.angle_gamma   90.00
#
_symmetry.space_group_name_H-M   'P 1'
#
loop_
_entity.id
_entity.type
_entity.pdbx_description
1 polymer ?
#
loop_
_entity_poly.entity_id
_entity_poly.type
_entity_poly.pdbx_seq_one_letter_code
_entity_poly.pdbx_strand_id
1 'polypeptide(L)'
;MIYELIIGILVYAVLLVVTIQSSRRRVLTLQDRIDKVRALQEKQQAQSRQNIERNEKKIKELELLLRKLGDENSLLRLELEEKKATLDYHNKVAIIEQEKREQAETAIFSSPISHKIQECLNSGRSLSHREWAELAELVDSIYTGFTEKLYSLYRLSEQDYHVSLLTKVRIQPKDIAQLTAHSKESVASTRSRLYQKVFGRKGSSKDWDDFILSL
;
A
#
# COMPACT_ATOMS: atom_id res chain seq x y z
N MET A 1 -93.27 -48.11 59.65
CA MET A 1 -93.72 -47.33 58.47
C MET A 1 -93.18 -45.90 58.50
N ILE A 2 -93.52 -45.05 59.48
CA ILE A 2 -93.09 -43.63 59.49
C ILE A 2 -91.57 -43.46 59.71
N TYR A 3 -90.96 -44.18 60.66
CA TYR A 3 -89.52 -44.07 60.95
C TYR A 3 -88.61 -44.51 59.78
N GLU A 4 -88.96 -45.60 59.09
CA GLU A 4 -88.26 -46.06 57.86
C GLU A 4 -88.26 -44.98 56.77
N LEU A 5 -89.38 -44.28 56.62
CA LEU A 5 -89.56 -43.21 55.64
C LEU A 5 -88.72 -41.98 56.00
N ILE A 6 -88.63 -41.64 57.29
CA ILE A 6 -87.77 -40.57 57.80
C ILE A 6 -86.28 -40.91 57.58
N ILE A 7 -85.85 -42.14 57.88
CA ILE A 7 -84.46 -42.57 57.68
C ILE A 7 -84.10 -42.52 56.19
N GLY A 8 -84.99 -42.98 55.31
CA GLY A 8 -84.80 -42.89 53.86
C GLY A 8 -84.62 -41.45 53.37
N ILE A 9 -85.44 -40.52 53.86
CA ILE A 9 -85.33 -39.08 53.55
C ILE A 9 -84.00 -38.51 54.06
N LEU A 10 -83.58 -38.89 55.27
CA LEU A 10 -82.35 -38.38 55.90
C LEU A 10 -81.10 -38.89 55.17
N VAL A 11 -81.07 -40.17 54.80
CA VAL A 11 -80.01 -40.77 53.97
C VAL A 11 -79.98 -40.12 52.58
N TYR A 12 -81.14 -39.91 51.96
CA TYR A 12 -81.24 -39.23 50.67
C TYR A 12 -80.72 -37.79 50.75
N ALA A 13 -81.10 -37.03 51.78
CA ALA A 13 -80.63 -35.67 52.00
C ALA A 13 -79.10 -35.62 52.20
N VAL A 14 -78.52 -36.56 52.95
CA VAL A 14 -77.06 -36.65 53.13
C VAL A 14 -76.35 -36.97 51.80
N LEU A 15 -76.87 -37.91 51.01
CA LEU A 15 -76.32 -38.21 49.68
C LEU A 15 -76.43 -37.02 48.74
N LEU A 16 -77.53 -36.25 48.81
CA LEU A 16 -77.72 -35.02 48.06
C LEU A 16 -76.69 -33.95 48.46
N VAL A 17 -76.44 -33.76 49.75
CA VAL A 17 -75.42 -32.83 50.23
C VAL A 17 -74.01 -33.27 49.79
N VAL A 18 -73.68 -34.56 49.89
CA VAL A 18 -72.38 -35.09 49.46
C VAL A 18 -72.16 -34.95 47.95
N THR A 19 -73.20 -35.20 47.13
CA THR A 19 -73.13 -35.03 45.67
C THR A 19 -73.02 -33.56 45.27
N ILE A 20 -73.75 -32.65 45.93
CA ILE A 20 -73.61 -31.20 45.74
C ILE A 20 -72.21 -30.72 46.18
N GLN A 21 -71.69 -31.21 47.30
CA GLN A 21 -70.40 -30.77 47.82
C GLN A 21 -69.22 -31.29 46.97
N SER A 22 -69.29 -32.54 46.52
CA SER A 22 -68.28 -33.14 45.64
C SER A 22 -68.29 -32.53 44.24
N SER A 23 -69.47 -32.19 43.68
CA SER A 23 -69.57 -31.45 42.41
C SER A 23 -69.00 -30.03 42.52
N ARG A 24 -69.31 -29.29 43.60
CA ARG A 24 -68.70 -27.99 43.88
C ARG A 24 -67.18 -28.07 43.99
N ARG A 25 -66.64 -29.06 44.71
CA ARG A 25 -65.18 -29.29 44.81
C ARG A 25 -64.55 -29.58 43.44
N ARG A 26 -65.19 -30.41 42.61
CA ARG A 26 -64.72 -30.71 41.25
C ARG A 26 -64.62 -29.45 40.38
N VAL A 27 -65.63 -28.59 40.41
CA VAL A 27 -65.64 -27.32 39.66
C VAL A 27 -64.49 -26.41 40.10
N LEU A 28 -64.28 -26.24 41.41
CA LEU A 28 -63.16 -25.45 41.94
C LEU A 28 -61.80 -26.00 41.50
N THR A 29 -61.60 -27.32 41.57
CA THR A 29 -60.35 -27.94 41.11
C THR A 29 -60.13 -27.84 39.60
N LEU A 30 -61.21 -27.86 38.80
CA LEU A 30 -61.14 -27.68 37.35
C LEU A 30 -60.77 -26.23 37.00
N GLN A 31 -61.34 -25.23 37.70
CA GLN A 31 -60.95 -23.83 37.54
C GLN A 31 -59.48 -23.60 37.87
N ASP A 32 -58.99 -24.10 39.00
CA ASP A 32 -57.56 -23.98 39.38
C ASP A 32 -56.62 -24.61 38.33
N ARG A 33 -57.01 -25.75 37.74
CA ARG A 33 -56.25 -26.37 36.64
C ARG A 33 -56.26 -25.50 35.37
N ILE A 34 -57.42 -24.93 35.02
CA ILE A 34 -57.55 -24.04 33.85
C ILE A 34 -56.69 -22.78 34.06
N ASP A 35 -56.72 -22.19 35.25
CA ASP A 35 -55.96 -20.98 35.57
C ASP A 35 -54.45 -21.27 35.55
N LYS A 36 -54.01 -22.43 36.05
CA LYS A 36 -52.60 -22.87 35.94
C LYS A 36 -52.16 -23.04 34.49
N VAL A 37 -52.97 -23.69 33.66
CA VAL A 37 -52.66 -23.86 32.23
C VAL A 37 -52.59 -22.50 31.53
N ARG A 38 -53.54 -21.60 31.82
CA ARG A 38 -53.55 -20.25 31.25
C ARG A 38 -52.31 -19.46 31.67
N ALA A 39 -51.95 -19.49 32.95
CA ALA A 39 -50.74 -18.82 33.46
C ALA A 39 -49.46 -19.38 32.83
N LEU A 40 -49.37 -20.70 32.62
CA LEU A 40 -48.25 -21.31 31.91
C LEU A 40 -48.19 -20.88 30.44
N GLN A 41 -49.35 -20.83 29.76
CA GLN A 41 -49.43 -20.35 28.38
C GLN A 41 -49.04 -18.88 28.26
N GLU A 42 -49.53 -18.01 29.15
CA GLU A 42 -49.18 -16.59 29.18
C GLU A 42 -47.69 -16.41 29.43
N LYS A 43 -47.10 -17.14 30.38
CA LYS A 43 -45.66 -17.11 30.64
C LYS A 43 -44.86 -17.59 29.43
N GLN A 44 -45.29 -18.67 28.78
CA GLN A 44 -44.62 -19.22 27.59
C GLN A 44 -44.72 -18.26 26.40
N GLN A 45 -45.88 -17.63 26.19
CA GLN A 45 -46.07 -16.61 25.17
C GLN A 45 -45.24 -15.36 25.44
N ALA A 46 -45.19 -14.89 26.69
CA ALA A 46 -44.37 -13.76 27.09
C ALA A 46 -42.87 -14.04 26.85
N GLN A 47 -42.40 -15.23 27.22
CA GLN A 47 -41.03 -15.66 27.00
C GLN A 47 -40.70 -15.81 25.51
N SER A 48 -41.63 -16.35 24.72
CA SER A 48 -41.49 -16.43 23.26
C SER A 48 -41.38 -15.04 22.64
N ARG A 49 -42.26 -14.10 23.00
CA ARG A 49 -42.20 -12.71 22.52
C ARG A 49 -40.89 -12.03 22.87
N GLN A 50 -40.42 -12.19 24.11
CA GLN A 50 -39.14 -11.63 24.54
C GLN A 50 -37.96 -12.21 23.74
N ASN A 51 -37.98 -13.52 23.45
CA ASN A 51 -36.96 -14.16 22.64
C ASN A 51 -37.00 -13.68 21.18
N ILE A 52 -38.18 -13.51 20.59
CA ILE A 52 -38.36 -12.96 19.25
C ILE A 52 -37.79 -11.54 19.20
N GLU A 53 -38.16 -10.68 20.14
CA GLU A 53 -37.68 -9.29 20.21
C GLU A 53 -36.15 -9.23 20.36
N ARG A 54 -35.58 -10.09 21.21
CA ARG A 54 -34.12 -10.19 21.38
C ARG A 54 -33.43 -10.66 20.11
N ASN A 55 -34.01 -11.63 19.41
CA ASN A 55 -33.45 -12.14 18.16
C ASN A 55 -33.56 -11.10 17.05
N GLU A 56 -34.66 -10.36 16.94
CA GLU A 56 -34.82 -9.25 16.00
C GLU A 56 -33.78 -8.15 16.22
N LYS A 57 -33.50 -7.80 17.48
CA LYS A 57 -32.42 -6.85 17.81
C LYS A 57 -31.06 -7.36 17.34
N LYS A 58 -30.75 -8.64 17.58
CA LYS A 58 -29.50 -9.26 17.11
C LYS A 58 -29.41 -9.32 15.59
N ILE A 59 -30.49 -9.62 14.89
CA ILE A 59 -30.52 -9.63 13.42
C ILE A 59 -30.17 -8.24 12.87
N LYS A 60 -30.79 -7.19 13.41
CA LYS A 60 -30.49 -5.80 13.01
C LYS A 60 -29.04 -5.41 13.27
N GLU A 61 -28.49 -5.82 14.41
CA GLU A 61 -27.08 -5.59 14.74
C GLU A 61 -26.14 -6.31 13.75
N LEU A 62 -26.43 -7.57 13.42
CA LEU A 62 -25.65 -8.36 12.46
C LEU A 62 -25.74 -7.78 11.04
N GLU A 63 -26.92 -7.35 10.60
CA GLU A 63 -27.11 -6.67 9.31
C GLU A 63 -26.29 -5.37 9.23
N LEU A 64 -26.26 -4.59 10.31
CA LEU A 64 -25.45 -3.37 10.38
C LEU A 64 -23.95 -3.68 10.30
N LEU A 65 -23.49 -4.72 11.01
CA LEU A 65 -22.10 -5.16 10.97
C LEU A 65 -21.71 -5.68 9.58
N LEU A 66 -22.55 -6.49 8.94
CA LEU A 66 -22.34 -6.98 7.58
C LEU A 66 -22.22 -5.82 6.58
N ARG A 67 -23.09 -4.81 6.70
CA ARG A 67 -23.03 -3.62 5.85
C ARG A 67 -21.72 -2.86 6.04
N LYS A 68 -21.33 -2.57 7.29
CA LYS A 68 -20.07 -1.88 7.60
C LYS A 68 -18.85 -2.64 7.07
N LEU A 69 -18.78 -3.96 7.29
CA LEU A 69 -17.71 -4.80 6.77
C LEU A 69 -17.69 -4.84 5.23
N GLY A 70 -18.86 -4.81 4.60
CA GLY A 70 -18.97 -4.70 3.14
C GLY A 70 -18.42 -3.39 2.61
N ASP A 71 -18.81 -2.27 3.23
CA ASP A 71 -18.36 -0.92 2.87
C ASP A 71 -16.84 -0.79 3.06
N GLU A 72 -16.31 -1.24 4.20
CA GLU A 72 -14.86 -1.19 4.51
C GLU A 72 -14.04 -2.05 3.53
N ASN A 73 -14.50 -3.28 3.22
CA ASN A 73 -13.83 -4.11 2.23
C ASN A 73 -13.86 -3.49 0.82
N SER A 74 -14.93 -2.80 0.46
CA SER A 74 -15.04 -2.13 -0.83
C SER A 74 -14.04 -0.98 -0.95
N LEU A 75 -13.89 -0.18 0.11
CA LEU A 75 -12.91 0.90 0.18
C LEU A 75 -11.48 0.35 0.12
N LEU A 76 -11.19 -0.68 0.91
CA LEU A 76 -9.86 -1.31 0.93
C LEU A 76 -9.49 -1.89 -0.45
N ARG A 77 -10.46 -2.45 -1.18
CA ARG A 77 -10.25 -2.92 -2.57
C ARG A 77 -9.88 -1.77 -3.49
N LEU A 78 -10.58 -0.64 -3.42
CA LEU A 78 -10.27 0.55 -4.23
C LEU A 78 -8.87 1.07 -3.94
N GLU A 79 -8.48 1.18 -2.65
CA GLU A 79 -7.13 1.61 -2.27
C GLU A 79 -6.04 0.66 -2.79
N LEU A 80 -6.29 -0.66 -2.74
CA LEU A 80 -5.37 -1.66 -3.26
C LEU A 80 -5.23 -1.57 -4.79
N GLU A 81 -6.33 -1.33 -5.51
CA GLU A 81 -6.32 -1.14 -6.96
C GLU A 81 -5.55 0.14 -7.36
N GLU A 82 -5.76 1.25 -6.66
CA GLU A 82 -5.03 2.50 -6.88
C GLU A 82 -3.53 2.32 -6.62
N LYS A 83 -3.18 1.68 -5.50
CA LYS A 83 -1.78 1.40 -5.15
C LYS A 83 -1.11 0.49 -6.19
N LYS A 84 -1.83 -0.52 -6.67
CA LYS A 84 -1.33 -1.40 -7.75
C LYS A 84 -1.11 -0.61 -9.03
N ALA A 85 -2.06 0.22 -9.46
CA ALA A 85 -1.93 1.03 -10.66
C ALA A 85 -0.72 2.00 -10.58
N THR A 86 -0.49 2.59 -9.40
CA THR A 86 0.67 3.44 -9.13
C THR A 86 1.99 2.67 -9.27
N LEU A 87 2.06 1.47 -8.67
CA LEU A 87 3.26 0.61 -8.78
C LEU A 87 3.49 0.15 -10.22
N ASP A 88 2.45 -0.23 -10.94
CA ASP A 88 2.56 -0.63 -12.35
C ASP A 88 3.05 0.52 -13.23
N TYR A 89 2.59 1.75 -12.96
CA TYR A 89 3.09 2.95 -13.63
C TYR A 89 4.59 3.19 -13.33
N HIS A 90 5.00 3.17 -12.07
CA HIS A 90 6.40 3.33 -11.68
C HIS A 90 7.30 2.26 -12.28
N ASN A 91 6.85 0.99 -12.29
CA ASN A 91 7.58 -0.10 -12.91
C ASN A 91 7.77 0.12 -14.41
N LYS A 92 6.74 0.57 -15.13
CA LYS A 92 6.84 0.90 -16.56
C LYS A 92 7.84 2.03 -16.81
N VAL A 93 7.79 3.10 -16.01
CA VAL A 93 8.74 4.22 -16.12
C VAL A 93 10.16 3.72 -15.85
N ALA A 94 10.37 2.92 -14.81
CA ALA A 94 11.68 2.36 -14.48
C ALA A 94 12.24 1.46 -15.59
N ILE A 95 11.40 0.64 -16.23
CA ILE A 95 11.79 -0.19 -17.39
C ILE A 95 12.22 0.70 -18.55
N ILE A 96 11.44 1.72 -18.90
CA ILE A 96 11.76 2.64 -20.00
C ILE A 96 13.08 3.39 -19.72
N GLU A 97 13.28 3.87 -18.49
CA GLU A 97 14.52 4.54 -18.10
C GLU A 97 15.72 3.60 -18.16
N GLN A 98 15.55 2.34 -17.75
CA GLN A 98 16.59 1.32 -17.82
C GLN A 98 16.95 1.01 -19.28
N GLU A 99 15.95 0.80 -20.15
CA GLU A 99 16.16 0.59 -21.58
C GLU A 99 16.90 1.77 -22.24
N LYS A 100 16.52 3.01 -21.89
CA LYS A 100 17.22 4.21 -22.38
C LYS A 100 18.68 4.24 -21.92
N ARG A 101 18.97 3.85 -20.68
CA ARG A 101 20.34 3.77 -20.17
C ARG A 101 21.16 2.72 -20.91
N GLU A 102 20.59 1.53 -21.14
CA GLU A 102 21.25 0.45 -21.87
C GLU A 102 21.52 0.83 -23.33
N GLN A 103 20.57 1.51 -23.98
CA GLN A 103 20.75 2.05 -25.33
C GLN A 103 21.86 3.11 -25.37
N ALA A 104 21.88 4.04 -24.41
CA ALA A 104 22.94 5.04 -24.30
C ALA A 104 24.31 4.39 -24.09
N GLU A 105 24.43 3.42 -23.19
CA GLU A 105 25.68 2.69 -22.94
C GLU A 105 26.15 1.92 -24.18
N THR A 106 25.22 1.28 -24.89
CA THR A 106 25.51 0.58 -26.16
C THR A 106 26.00 1.55 -27.24
N ALA A 107 25.35 2.71 -27.37
CA ALA A 107 25.74 3.75 -28.32
C ALA A 107 27.12 4.33 -28.01
N ILE A 108 27.42 4.59 -26.72
CA ILE A 108 28.76 5.02 -26.29
C ILE A 108 29.79 3.94 -26.62
N PHE A 109 29.56 2.70 -26.21
CA PHE A 109 30.53 1.62 -26.35
C PHE A 109 30.86 1.31 -27.81
N SER A 110 29.85 1.34 -28.69
CA SER A 110 30.01 1.09 -30.13
C SER A 110 30.52 2.30 -30.92
N SER A 111 30.67 3.46 -30.28
CA SER A 111 31.13 4.68 -30.95
C SER A 111 32.62 4.61 -31.34
N PRO A 112 33.04 5.26 -32.43
CA PRO A 112 34.46 5.36 -32.79
C PRO A 112 35.33 6.03 -31.70
N ILE A 113 34.78 7.00 -30.97
CA ILE A 113 35.50 7.70 -29.90
C ILE A 113 35.78 6.79 -28.70
N SER A 114 34.92 5.80 -28.41
CA SER A 114 35.19 4.78 -27.39
C SER A 114 36.47 3.98 -27.68
N HIS A 115 36.65 3.55 -28.93
CA HIS A 115 37.89 2.87 -29.35
C HIS A 115 39.13 3.78 -29.21
N LYS A 116 39.02 5.05 -29.59
CA LYS A 116 40.11 6.04 -29.42
C LYS A 116 40.45 6.27 -27.95
N ILE A 117 39.44 6.33 -27.06
CA ILE A 117 39.65 6.42 -25.62
C ILE A 117 40.45 5.21 -25.13
N GLN A 118 40.08 3.99 -25.53
CA GLN A 118 40.83 2.78 -25.16
C GLN A 118 42.27 2.79 -25.69
N GLU A 119 42.50 3.25 -26.92
CA GLU A 119 43.83 3.40 -27.48
C GLU A 119 44.69 4.41 -26.68
N CYS A 120 44.11 5.55 -26.30
CA CYS A 120 44.77 6.55 -25.46
C CYS A 120 45.11 5.99 -24.07
N LEU A 121 44.21 5.20 -23.49
CA LEU A 121 44.43 4.53 -22.20
C LEU A 121 45.60 3.55 -22.28
N ASN A 122 45.65 2.71 -23.32
CA ASN A 122 46.70 1.73 -23.52
C ASN A 122 48.07 2.35 -23.83
N SER A 123 48.09 3.50 -24.51
CA SER A 123 49.31 4.20 -24.93
C SER A 123 49.82 5.24 -23.93
N GLY A 124 49.13 5.44 -22.79
CA GLY A 124 49.55 6.45 -21.80
C GLY A 124 49.28 7.89 -22.22
N ARG A 125 48.44 8.10 -23.23
CA ARG A 125 48.21 9.37 -23.92
C ARG A 125 46.94 10.07 -23.43
N SER A 126 46.93 11.40 -23.48
CA SER A 126 45.73 12.23 -23.30
C SER A 126 44.94 12.40 -24.60
N LEU A 127 43.66 12.74 -24.50
CA LEU A 127 42.84 13.03 -25.68
C LEU A 127 43.29 14.33 -26.36
N SER A 128 43.30 14.32 -27.69
CA SER A 128 43.54 15.49 -28.52
C SER A 128 42.28 16.37 -28.60
N HIS A 129 42.46 17.63 -29.02
CA HIS A 129 41.33 18.56 -29.18
C HIS A 129 40.23 18.03 -30.12
N ARG A 130 40.62 17.34 -31.20
CA ARG A 130 39.65 16.71 -32.12
C ARG A 130 38.84 15.62 -31.44
N GLU A 131 39.47 14.80 -30.61
CA GLU A 131 38.78 13.71 -29.89
C GLU A 131 37.86 14.24 -28.79
N TRP A 132 38.22 15.36 -28.16
CA TRP A 132 37.32 16.06 -27.24
C TRP A 132 36.07 16.57 -27.94
N ALA A 133 36.20 17.14 -29.14
CA ALA A 133 35.05 17.56 -29.94
C ALA A 133 34.16 16.37 -30.33
N GLU A 134 34.76 15.26 -30.79
CA GLU A 134 34.01 14.03 -31.11
C GLU A 134 33.29 13.43 -29.88
N LEU A 135 33.92 13.47 -28.70
CA LEU A 135 33.30 13.04 -27.44
C LEU A 135 32.13 13.95 -27.04
N ALA A 136 32.29 15.27 -27.17
CA ALA A 136 31.24 16.24 -26.86
C ALA A 136 30.03 16.05 -27.79
N GLU A 137 30.25 15.91 -29.10
CA GLU A 137 29.21 15.64 -30.09
C GLU A 137 28.46 14.34 -29.76
N LEU A 138 29.18 13.27 -29.42
CA LEU A 138 28.56 12.01 -29.02
C LEU A 138 27.70 12.21 -27.76
N VAL A 139 28.23 12.85 -26.72
CA VAL A 139 27.53 13.07 -25.46
C VAL A 139 26.26 13.89 -25.68
N ASP A 140 26.30 14.98 -26.44
CA ASP A 140 25.11 15.80 -26.71
C ASP A 140 24.10 15.11 -27.66
N SER A 141 24.56 14.17 -28.49
CA SER A 141 23.66 13.35 -29.32
C SER A 141 22.86 12.33 -28.49
N ILE A 142 23.47 11.79 -27.43
CA ILE A 142 22.86 10.77 -26.55
C ILE A 142 22.09 11.43 -25.40
N TYR A 143 22.68 12.46 -24.80
CA TYR A 143 22.14 13.23 -23.68
C TYR A 143 21.86 14.65 -24.15
N THR A 144 20.74 14.82 -24.85
CA THR A 144 20.38 16.09 -25.50
C THR A 144 20.45 17.27 -24.53
N GLY A 145 21.25 18.27 -24.91
CA GLY A 145 21.44 19.51 -24.16
C GLY A 145 22.35 19.37 -22.93
N PHE A 146 23.12 18.30 -22.79
CA PHE A 146 24.05 18.10 -21.67
C PHE A 146 25.01 19.28 -21.53
N THR A 147 25.68 19.67 -22.62
CA THR A 147 26.65 20.77 -22.62
C THR A 147 25.99 22.09 -22.24
N GLU A 148 24.85 22.42 -22.86
CA GLU A 148 24.11 23.66 -22.58
C GLU A 148 23.68 23.74 -21.10
N LYS A 149 23.07 22.66 -20.58
CA LYS A 149 22.69 22.57 -19.17
C LYS A 149 23.90 22.78 -18.26
N LEU A 150 25.02 22.15 -18.55
CA LEU A 150 26.21 22.23 -17.71
C LEU A 150 26.79 23.66 -17.68
N TYR A 151 26.90 24.32 -18.83
CA TYR A 151 27.37 25.72 -18.91
C TYR A 151 26.37 26.73 -18.32
N SER A 152 25.07 26.42 -18.32
CA SER A 152 24.06 27.29 -17.68
C SER A 152 24.21 27.37 -16.15
N LEU A 153 24.82 26.36 -15.53
CA LEU A 153 24.98 26.27 -14.07
C LEU A 153 26.21 27.02 -13.59
N TYR A 154 27.30 26.96 -14.36
CA TYR A 154 28.57 27.59 -13.99
C TYR A 154 29.45 27.81 -15.22
N ARG A 155 30.25 28.87 -15.21
CA ARG A 155 31.28 29.10 -16.23
C ARG A 155 32.45 28.15 -16.05
N LEU A 156 32.42 27.02 -16.75
CA LEU A 156 33.41 25.96 -16.68
C LEU A 156 34.70 26.36 -17.40
N SER A 157 35.83 25.93 -16.85
CA SER A 157 37.08 25.84 -17.63
C SER A 157 37.02 24.63 -18.57
N GLU A 158 37.95 24.57 -19.52
CA GLU A 158 38.10 23.41 -20.41
C GLU A 158 38.31 22.10 -19.61
N GLN A 159 39.15 22.14 -18.57
CA GLN A 159 39.35 21.00 -17.67
C GLN A 159 38.06 20.60 -16.94
N ASP A 160 37.31 21.57 -16.42
CA ASP A 160 36.07 21.32 -15.68
C ASP A 160 35.02 20.64 -16.59
N TYR A 161 34.95 21.07 -17.85
CA TYR A 161 34.09 20.49 -18.87
C TYR A 161 34.54 19.07 -19.28
N HIS A 162 35.84 18.87 -19.56
CA HIS A 162 36.39 17.57 -19.93
C HIS A 162 36.22 16.50 -18.84
N VAL A 163 36.44 16.87 -17.57
CA VAL A 163 36.15 15.99 -16.43
C VAL A 163 34.67 15.61 -16.41
N SER A 164 33.78 16.56 -16.67
CA SER A 164 32.32 16.31 -16.66
C SER A 164 31.86 15.44 -17.83
N LEU A 165 32.43 15.61 -19.03
CA LEU A 165 32.18 14.73 -20.18
C LEU A 165 32.59 13.28 -19.88
N LEU A 166 33.81 13.08 -19.36
CA LEU A 166 34.30 11.75 -19.04
C LEU A 166 33.53 11.11 -17.87
N THR A 167 33.10 11.89 -16.88
CA THR A 167 32.20 11.43 -15.83
C THR A 167 30.85 11.01 -16.43
N LYS A 168 30.31 11.76 -17.40
CA LYS A 168 29.03 11.47 -18.04
C LYS A 168 29.03 10.11 -18.75
N VAL A 169 30.14 9.79 -19.42
CA VAL A 169 30.36 8.49 -20.07
C VAL A 169 30.98 7.42 -19.16
N ARG A 170 30.92 7.62 -17.82
CA ARG A 170 31.31 6.66 -16.78
C ARG A 170 32.79 6.20 -16.81
N ILE A 171 33.71 7.04 -17.26
CA ILE A 171 35.14 6.73 -17.21
C ILE A 171 35.64 6.78 -15.75
N GLN A 172 36.47 5.81 -15.36
CA GLN A 172 36.96 5.73 -13.98
C GLN A 172 37.87 6.92 -13.65
N PRO A 173 37.88 7.43 -12.40
CA PRO A 173 38.69 8.60 -12.02
C PRO A 173 40.18 8.48 -12.34
N LYS A 174 40.74 7.26 -12.27
CA LYS A 174 42.14 6.99 -12.62
C LYS A 174 42.41 7.26 -14.11
N ASP A 175 41.44 6.95 -14.97
CA ASP A 175 41.53 7.04 -16.43
C ASP A 175 41.23 8.48 -16.87
N ILE A 176 40.32 9.18 -16.16
CA ILE A 176 40.10 10.62 -16.33
C ILE A 176 41.40 11.41 -16.13
N ALA A 177 42.17 11.07 -15.10
CA ALA A 177 43.46 11.72 -14.82
C ALA A 177 44.41 11.58 -16.01
N GLN A 178 44.54 10.39 -16.58
CA GLN A 178 45.38 10.16 -17.75
C GLN A 178 44.87 10.88 -19.01
N LEU A 179 43.58 10.72 -19.33
CA LEU A 179 42.98 11.28 -20.54
C LEU A 179 43.00 12.81 -20.56
N THR A 180 43.00 13.44 -19.38
CA THR A 180 43.10 14.89 -19.23
C THR A 180 44.53 15.38 -18.99
N ALA A 181 45.54 14.50 -18.87
CA ALA A 181 46.92 14.83 -18.47
C ALA A 181 47.04 15.54 -17.10
N HIS A 182 46.24 15.12 -16.12
CA HIS A 182 46.25 15.65 -14.75
C HIS A 182 46.53 14.55 -13.72
N SER A 183 46.85 14.93 -12.48
CA SER A 183 46.97 13.98 -11.38
C SER A 183 45.59 13.51 -10.88
N LYS A 184 45.54 12.35 -10.21
CA LYS A 184 44.32 11.81 -9.60
C LYS A 184 43.75 12.78 -8.55
N GLU A 185 44.63 13.44 -7.81
CA GLU A 185 44.29 14.43 -6.79
C GLU A 185 43.66 15.67 -7.43
N SER A 186 44.20 16.13 -8.57
CA SER A 186 43.65 17.26 -9.33
C SER A 186 42.25 16.94 -9.86
N VAL A 187 42.02 15.74 -10.39
CA VAL A 187 40.69 15.29 -10.84
C VAL A 187 39.72 15.17 -9.66
N ALA A 188 40.14 14.58 -8.54
CA ALA A 188 39.29 14.48 -7.34
C ALA A 188 38.90 15.86 -6.81
N SER A 189 39.87 16.78 -6.72
CA SER A 189 39.67 18.17 -6.30
C SER A 189 38.76 18.94 -7.26
N THR A 190 38.93 18.74 -8.57
CA THR A 190 38.07 19.37 -9.58
C THR A 190 36.61 18.99 -9.37
N ARG A 191 36.31 17.70 -9.16
CA ARG A 191 34.94 17.22 -8.95
C ARG A 191 34.31 17.75 -7.66
N SER A 192 35.01 17.71 -6.53
CA SER A 192 34.48 18.27 -5.27
C SER A 192 34.32 19.79 -5.33
N ARG A 193 35.27 20.50 -5.96
CA ARG A 193 35.19 21.95 -6.18
C ARG A 193 34.01 22.32 -7.09
N LEU A 194 33.75 21.56 -8.15
CA LEU A 194 32.65 21.80 -9.07
C LEU A 194 31.30 21.68 -8.36
N TYR A 195 31.13 20.64 -7.54
CA TYR A 195 29.93 20.51 -6.72
C TYR A 195 29.74 21.73 -5.82
N GLN A 196 30.80 22.16 -5.12
CA GLN A 196 30.72 23.33 -4.25
C GLN A 196 30.38 24.63 -5.00
N LYS A 197 30.92 24.81 -6.21
CA LYS A 197 30.66 25.99 -7.03
C LYS A 197 29.23 26.04 -7.55
N VAL A 198 28.66 24.89 -7.95
CA VAL A 198 27.30 24.82 -8.50
C VAL A 198 26.24 24.89 -7.39
N PHE A 199 26.47 24.21 -6.25
CA PHE A 199 25.47 24.08 -5.18
C PHE A 199 25.70 24.97 -3.96
N GLY A 200 26.81 25.72 -3.90
CA GLY A 200 27.11 26.64 -2.81
C GLY A 200 27.46 25.96 -1.47
N ARG A 201 27.63 24.63 -1.43
CA ARG A 201 27.92 23.86 -0.22
C ARG A 201 29.02 22.83 -0.47
N LYS A 202 29.81 22.49 0.56
CA LYS A 202 30.83 21.45 0.46
C LYS A 202 30.19 20.12 0.03
N GLY A 203 30.83 19.44 -0.91
CA GLY A 203 30.45 18.10 -1.36
C GLY A 203 31.68 17.28 -1.73
N SER A 204 31.49 15.97 -1.83
CA SER A 204 32.47 15.00 -2.26
C SER A 204 32.57 14.94 -3.78
N SER A 205 33.61 14.29 -4.31
CA SER A 205 33.69 13.99 -5.74
C SER A 205 32.52 13.13 -6.23
N LYS A 206 31.97 12.26 -5.35
CA LYS A 206 30.82 11.42 -5.67
C LYS A 206 29.55 12.24 -5.88
N ASP A 207 29.34 13.29 -5.07
CA ASP A 207 28.17 14.14 -5.21
C ASP A 207 28.15 14.88 -6.57
N TRP A 208 29.32 15.20 -7.12
CA TRP A 208 29.44 15.71 -8.49
C TRP A 208 29.15 14.63 -9.53
N ASP A 209 29.71 13.43 -9.36
CA ASP A 209 29.48 12.32 -10.29
C ASP A 209 27.99 11.97 -10.39
N ASP A 210 27.31 11.83 -9.25
CA ASP A 210 25.88 11.51 -9.19
C ASP A 210 25.05 12.60 -9.88
N PHE A 211 25.42 13.87 -9.70
CA PHE A 211 24.79 14.99 -10.39
C PHE A 211 24.98 14.93 -11.91
N ILE A 212 26.23 14.81 -12.39
CA ILE A 212 26.53 14.73 -13.82
C ILE A 212 25.80 13.55 -14.48
N LEU A 213 25.76 12.39 -13.81
CA LEU A 213 25.08 11.21 -14.32
C LEU A 213 23.56 11.42 -14.46
N SER A 214 22.96 12.31 -13.65
CA SER A 214 21.54 12.65 -13.71
C SER A 214 21.13 13.67 -14.78
N LEU A 215 22.08 14.43 -15.36
CA LEU A 215 21.82 15.48 -16.36
C LEU A 215 21.37 14.94 -17.73
#